data_AF-A0A661HRD6-F1
#
_entry.id   AF-A0A661HRD6-F1
#
_cell.length_a   1.000
_cell.length_b   1.000
_cell.length_c   1.000
_cell.angle_alpha   90.00
_cell.angle_beta   90.00
_cell.angle_gamma   90.00
#
_symmetry.space_group_name_H-M   'P 1'
#
loop_
_entity.id
_entity.type
_entity.pdbx_description
1 polymer ?
#
loop_
_entity_poly.entity_id
_entity_poly.type
_entity_poly.pdbx_seq_one_letter_code
_entity_poly.pdbx_strand_id
1 'polypeptide(L)'
;MPTVPISQKRVGASAFKSRGMNINASTGAESSNVTQGLSQVVKQATQIGMREKKKADDLAVTSAYTKLKTKKDIRLHGEKGEGGGYFSQKGLDPLNSYESYKKDFQGDVDELLGTIGSKAARKRFSLAAERVTAEFSGQMNNHAVKEKDFYNKKETQSSIARLRETAA
;
A
#
# COMPACT_ATOMS: atom_id res chain seq x y z
N MET A 1 -51.51 -52.28 27.24
CA MET A 1 -50.34 -51.39 27.44
C MET A 1 -49.50 -51.41 26.18
N PRO A 2 -49.20 -50.26 25.56
CA PRO A 2 -48.28 -50.18 24.42
C PRO A 2 -46.85 -49.97 24.92
N THR A 3 -45.88 -50.70 24.37
CA THR A 3 -44.46 -50.47 24.62
C THR A 3 -43.74 -50.34 23.28
N VAL A 4 -43.20 -49.14 23.06
CA VAL A 4 -42.44 -48.73 21.88
C VAL A 4 -41.00 -49.24 22.01
N PRO A 5 -40.40 -49.87 21.00
CA PRO A 5 -38.95 -50.01 20.96
C PRO A 5 -38.32 -48.82 20.22
N ILE A 6 -37.48 -48.10 20.97
CA ILE A 6 -36.53 -47.09 20.51
C ILE A 6 -35.46 -47.79 19.66
N SER A 7 -35.34 -47.44 18.38
CA SER A 7 -34.24 -47.89 17.53
C SER A 7 -33.24 -46.75 17.31
N GLN A 8 -32.01 -46.99 17.77
CA GLN A 8 -30.85 -46.12 17.67
C GLN A 8 -30.50 -45.82 16.21
N LYS A 9 -30.71 -44.58 15.76
CA LYS A 9 -30.23 -44.13 14.45
C LYS A 9 -28.75 -43.73 14.57
N ARG A 10 -27.86 -44.67 14.23
CA ARG A 10 -26.45 -44.39 13.91
C ARG A 10 -26.42 -43.42 12.73
N VAL A 11 -25.88 -42.22 12.94
CA VAL A 11 -25.58 -41.27 11.86
C VAL A 11 -24.27 -41.72 11.22
N GLY A 12 -24.38 -42.58 10.20
CA GLY A 12 -23.27 -43.07 9.40
C GLY A 12 -23.36 -42.51 7.98
N ALA A 13 -22.32 -41.76 7.59
CA ALA A 13 -21.83 -41.52 6.23
C ALA A 13 -22.82 -41.68 5.06
N SER A 14 -23.36 -40.56 4.54
CA SER A 14 -23.87 -40.52 3.17
C SER A 14 -22.72 -40.22 2.22
N ALA A 15 -22.19 -41.30 1.66
CA ALA A 15 -21.28 -41.32 0.54
C ALA A 15 -21.85 -40.58 -0.67
N PHE A 16 -21.00 -39.74 -1.27
CA PHE A 16 -21.12 -39.21 -2.62
C PHE A 16 -21.37 -40.36 -3.60
N LYS A 17 -22.56 -40.43 -4.18
CA LYS A 17 -22.90 -41.38 -5.24
C LYS A 17 -23.33 -40.62 -6.49
N SER A 18 -22.35 -40.25 -7.30
CA SER A 18 -22.57 -40.03 -8.72
C SER A 18 -23.04 -41.34 -9.37
N ARG A 19 -24.09 -41.29 -10.18
CA ARG A 19 -24.47 -42.19 -11.30
C ARG A 19 -25.95 -41.97 -11.57
N GLY A 20 -26.42 -41.53 -12.73
CA GLY A 20 -25.76 -41.06 -13.94
C GLY A 20 -26.79 -40.21 -14.69
N MET A 21 -26.36 -39.04 -15.18
CA MET A 21 -27.14 -38.30 -16.16
C MET A 21 -27.06 -39.07 -17.47
N ASN A 22 -28.23 -39.49 -17.96
CA ASN A 22 -28.42 -40.20 -19.21
C ASN A 22 -27.95 -39.29 -20.36
N ILE A 23 -26.74 -39.51 -20.85
CA ILE A 23 -26.28 -38.93 -22.13
C ILE A 23 -26.77 -39.89 -23.21
N ASN A 24 -28.02 -39.70 -23.63
CA ASN A 24 -28.49 -40.30 -24.87
C ASN A 24 -27.79 -39.56 -26.01
N ALA A 25 -26.75 -40.18 -26.56
CA ALA A 25 -26.14 -39.81 -27.82
C ALA A 25 -27.13 -40.08 -28.95
N SER A 26 -28.09 -39.17 -29.12
CA SER A 26 -28.94 -39.06 -30.30
C SER A 26 -28.23 -38.14 -31.30
N THR A 27 -27.76 -38.73 -32.38
CA THR A 27 -27.31 -38.05 -33.60
C THR A 27 -28.46 -37.27 -34.22
N GLY A 28 -28.42 -35.94 -34.18
CA GLY A 28 -29.36 -35.12 -34.94
C GLY A 28 -29.51 -33.68 -34.45
N ALA A 29 -28.70 -32.79 -35.02
CA ALA A 29 -29.16 -31.48 -35.50
C ALA A 29 -29.69 -30.39 -34.52
N GLU A 30 -29.17 -30.18 -33.30
CA GLU A 30 -29.51 -28.93 -32.53
C GLU A 30 -28.37 -28.36 -31.64
N SER A 31 -27.09 -28.66 -31.94
CA SER A 31 -25.95 -28.30 -31.06
C SER A 31 -25.29 -26.94 -31.35
N SER A 32 -25.90 -26.07 -32.17
CA SER A 32 -25.37 -24.74 -32.47
C SER A 32 -25.55 -23.74 -31.32
N ASN A 33 -26.69 -23.77 -30.63
CA ASN A 33 -27.09 -22.66 -29.75
C ASN A 33 -26.63 -22.83 -28.29
N VAL A 34 -26.50 -24.08 -27.80
CA VAL A 34 -26.04 -24.36 -26.42
C VAL A 34 -24.55 -24.08 -26.26
N THR A 35 -23.74 -24.33 -27.29
CA THR A 35 -22.29 -24.09 -27.32
C THR A 35 -21.95 -22.59 -27.32
N GLN A 36 -22.80 -21.77 -27.96
CA GLN A 36 -22.68 -20.31 -27.94
C GLN A 36 -23.05 -19.71 -26.58
N GLY A 37 -24.11 -20.21 -25.93
CA GLY A 37 -24.53 -19.75 -24.60
C GLY A 37 -23.51 -20.02 -23.49
N LEU A 38 -22.90 -21.21 -23.48
CA LEU A 38 -21.87 -21.56 -22.49
C LEU A 38 -20.58 -20.72 -22.69
N SER A 39 -20.20 -20.47 -23.94
CA SER A 39 -19.09 -19.59 -24.27
C SER A 39 -19.33 -18.13 -23.87
N GLN A 40 -20.57 -17.65 -23.92
CA GLN A 40 -20.94 -16.30 -23.44
C GLN A 40 -20.92 -16.21 -21.90
N VAL A 41 -21.40 -17.22 -21.18
CA VAL A 41 -21.36 -17.24 -19.70
C VAL A 41 -19.93 -17.32 -19.17
N VAL A 42 -19.07 -18.15 -19.77
CA VAL A 42 -17.64 -18.23 -19.39
C VAL A 42 -16.91 -16.90 -19.66
N LYS A 43 -17.22 -16.24 -20.78
CA LYS A 43 -16.68 -14.90 -21.11
C LYS A 43 -17.16 -13.83 -20.13
N GLN A 44 -18.42 -13.87 -19.70
CA GLN A 44 -18.93 -12.92 -18.70
C GLN A 44 -18.32 -13.17 -17.31
N ALA A 45 -18.22 -14.42 -16.87
CA ALA A 45 -17.60 -14.77 -15.59
C ALA A 45 -16.11 -14.36 -15.53
N THR A 46 -15.35 -14.58 -16.62
CA THR A 46 -13.97 -14.11 -16.71
C THR A 46 -13.86 -12.58 -16.75
N GLN A 47 -14.77 -11.88 -17.43
CA GLN A 47 -14.81 -10.42 -17.41
C GLN A 47 -15.14 -9.85 -16.02
N ILE A 48 -16.05 -10.48 -15.27
CA ILE A 48 -16.39 -10.07 -13.90
C ILE A 48 -15.17 -10.28 -12.98
N GLY A 49 -14.54 -11.46 -13.02
CA GLY A 49 -13.34 -11.75 -12.23
C GLY A 49 -12.18 -10.81 -12.55
N MET A 50 -11.97 -10.45 -13.82
CA MET A 50 -10.94 -9.46 -14.19
C MET A 50 -11.27 -8.06 -13.69
N ARG A 51 -12.55 -7.64 -13.71
CA ARG A 51 -12.97 -6.33 -13.19
C ARG A 51 -12.82 -6.27 -11.67
N GLU A 52 -13.17 -7.32 -10.95
CA GLU A 52 -13.01 -7.40 -9.49
C GLU A 52 -11.53 -7.40 -9.10
N LYS A 53 -10.69 -8.17 -9.81
CA LYS A 53 -9.24 -8.15 -9.62
C LYS A 53 -8.67 -6.74 -9.84
N LYS A 54 -9.11 -6.04 -10.89
CA LYS A 54 -8.67 -4.67 -11.16
C LYS A 54 -9.08 -3.71 -10.03
N LYS A 55 -10.31 -3.81 -9.52
CA LYS A 55 -10.77 -3.00 -8.39
C LYS A 55 -9.96 -3.27 -7.12
N ALA A 56 -9.67 -4.53 -6.82
CA ALA A 56 -8.85 -4.91 -5.68
C ALA A 56 -7.42 -4.36 -5.81
N ASP A 57 -6.81 -4.45 -6.99
CA ASP A 57 -5.51 -3.87 -7.29
C ASP A 57 -5.51 -2.34 -7.13
N ASP A 58 -6.55 -1.65 -7.63
CA ASP A 58 -6.67 -0.20 -7.54
C ASP A 58 -6.85 0.26 -6.07
N LEU A 59 -7.60 -0.49 -5.27
CA LEU A 59 -7.78 -0.22 -3.85
C LEU A 59 -6.49 -0.46 -3.05
N ALA A 60 -5.73 -1.51 -3.37
CA ALA A 60 -4.44 -1.79 -2.77
C ALA A 60 -3.43 -0.65 -3.05
N VAL A 61 -3.35 -0.18 -4.30
CA VAL A 61 -2.48 0.96 -4.67
C VAL A 61 -2.90 2.23 -3.93
N THR A 62 -4.20 2.51 -3.88
CA THR A 62 -4.73 3.71 -3.21
C THR A 62 -4.44 3.67 -1.71
N SER A 63 -4.65 2.53 -1.06
CA SER A 63 -4.34 2.35 0.36
C SER A 63 -2.85 2.52 0.65
N ALA A 64 -1.99 1.88 -0.15
CA ALA A 64 -0.54 2.01 -0.01
C ALA A 64 -0.09 3.47 -0.21
N TYR A 65 -0.65 4.17 -1.20
CA TYR A 65 -0.34 5.58 -1.44
C TYR A 65 -0.74 6.49 -0.27
N THR A 66 -1.94 6.30 0.29
CA THR A 66 -2.39 7.06 1.46
C THR A 66 -1.47 6.80 2.66
N LYS A 67 -1.10 5.55 2.91
CA LYS A 67 -0.15 5.19 3.97
C LYS A 67 1.23 5.83 3.76
N LEU A 68 1.71 5.86 2.51
CA LEU A 68 2.99 6.49 2.19
C LEU A 68 2.96 8.00 2.49
N LYS A 69 1.86 8.68 2.15
CA LYS A 69 1.68 10.10 2.52
C LYS A 69 1.66 10.31 4.03
N THR A 70 0.95 9.47 4.77
CA THR A 70 0.94 9.55 6.24
C THR A 70 2.33 9.34 6.82
N LYS A 71 3.09 8.34 6.33
CA LYS A 71 4.48 8.12 6.75
C LYS A 71 5.37 9.32 6.39
N LYS A 72 5.20 9.93 5.21
CA LYS A 72 5.89 11.18 4.84
C LYS A 72 5.64 12.27 5.89
N ASP A 73 4.37 12.51 6.20
CA ASP A 73 3.98 13.58 7.11
C ASP A 73 4.49 13.32 8.54
N ILE A 74 4.42 12.08 9.03
CA ILE A 74 5.00 11.68 10.33
C ILE A 74 6.51 11.91 10.34
N ARG A 75 7.23 11.53 9.27
CA ARG A 75 8.69 11.74 9.21
C ARG A 75 9.06 13.23 9.18
N LEU A 76 8.29 14.06 8.49
CA LEU A 76 8.55 15.50 8.41
C LEU A 76 8.19 16.25 9.70
N HIS A 77 7.03 15.93 10.28
CA HIS A 77 6.43 16.72 11.35
C HIS A 77 6.49 16.07 12.73
N GLY A 78 6.76 14.77 12.79
CA GLY A 78 6.71 13.97 14.01
C GLY A 78 5.35 13.30 14.18
N GLU A 79 5.29 12.33 15.08
CA GLU A 79 4.02 11.71 15.46
C GLU A 79 3.31 12.61 16.49
N LYS A 80 1.98 12.62 16.50
CA LYS A 80 1.24 13.49 17.42
C LYS A 80 1.53 13.10 18.86
N GLY A 81 2.34 13.91 19.55
CA GLY A 81 2.66 13.74 20.96
C GLY A 81 4.02 13.09 21.25
N GLU A 82 4.77 12.64 20.23
CA GLU A 82 6.09 12.04 20.39
C GLU A 82 7.13 12.73 19.51
N GLY A 83 7.93 13.61 20.12
CA GLY A 83 9.10 14.23 19.49
C GLY A 83 8.81 15.06 18.24
N GLY A 84 9.83 15.77 17.77
CA GLY A 84 9.73 16.53 16.52
C GLY A 84 10.24 15.71 15.33
N GLY A 85 9.56 15.81 14.19
CA GLY A 85 10.03 15.22 12.93
C GLY A 85 11.24 15.95 12.35
N TYR A 86 11.61 15.67 11.10
CA TYR A 86 12.75 16.30 10.43
C TYR A 86 12.75 17.84 10.54
N PHE A 87 11.57 18.47 10.45
CA PHE A 87 11.45 19.93 10.53
C PHE A 87 11.65 20.54 11.93
N SER A 88 11.70 19.74 12.98
CA SER A 88 12.06 20.25 14.31
C SER A 88 13.55 20.48 14.46
N GLN A 89 14.39 19.90 13.58
CA GLN A 89 15.83 20.03 13.63
C GLN A 89 16.27 21.44 13.22
N LYS A 90 17.37 21.91 13.84
CA LYS A 90 17.85 23.29 13.73
C LYS A 90 19.33 23.36 13.39
N GLY A 91 19.75 24.49 12.83
CA GLY A 91 21.15 24.73 12.49
C GLY A 91 21.66 23.76 11.43
N LEU A 92 22.70 22.99 11.75
CA LEU A 92 23.31 22.02 10.83
C LEU A 92 22.74 20.60 10.95
N ASP A 93 21.95 20.32 11.99
CA ASP A 93 21.37 18.99 12.23
C ASP A 93 20.53 18.44 11.06
N PRO A 94 19.70 19.26 10.37
CA PRO A 94 18.97 18.81 9.18
C PRO A 94 19.88 18.27 8.08
N LEU A 95 21.06 18.87 7.87
CA LEU A 95 22.01 18.41 6.85
C LEU A 95 22.62 17.06 7.25
N ASN A 96 22.94 16.89 8.53
CA ASN A 96 23.56 15.67 9.05
C ASN A 96 22.58 14.49 9.06
N SER A 97 21.29 14.75 9.28
CA SER A 97 20.26 13.71 9.36
C SER A 97 19.56 13.43 8.02
N TYR A 98 19.79 14.26 6.99
CA TYR A 98 19.10 14.20 5.70
C TYR A 98 19.12 12.80 5.07
N GLU A 99 20.30 12.20 4.95
CA GLU A 99 20.44 10.86 4.34
C GLU A 99 19.79 9.77 5.19
N SER A 100 19.77 9.92 6.52
CA SER A 100 19.08 8.97 7.41
C SER A 100 17.57 9.01 7.18
N TYR A 101 16.97 10.19 7.17
CA TYR A 101 15.53 10.33 6.94
C TYR A 101 15.12 9.88 5.53
N LYS A 102 15.95 10.18 4.53
CA LYS A 102 15.74 9.73 3.16
C LYS A 102 15.78 8.20 3.06
N LYS A 103 16.76 7.56 3.71
CA LYS A 103 16.89 6.09 3.75
C LYS A 103 15.71 5.45 4.47
N ASP A 104 15.30 6.00 5.61
CA ASP A 104 14.14 5.54 6.37
C ASP A 104 12.86 5.60 5.54
N PHE A 105 12.65 6.72 4.84
CA PHE A 105 11.50 6.89 3.96
C PHE A 105 11.54 5.96 2.75
N GLN A 106 12.72 5.64 2.22
CA GLN A 106 12.85 4.61 1.19
C GLN A 106 12.48 3.22 1.74
N GLY A 107 12.87 2.91 2.98
CA GLY A 107 12.42 1.70 3.67
C GLY A 107 10.90 1.62 3.80
N ASP A 108 10.25 2.75 4.12
CA ASP A 108 8.79 2.87 4.16
C ASP A 108 8.14 2.59 2.78
N VAL A 109 8.76 3.04 1.69
CA VAL A 109 8.30 2.74 0.32
C VAL A 109 8.43 1.25 0.02
N ASP A 110 9.58 0.66 0.32
CA ASP A 110 9.88 -0.75 0.03
C ASP A 110 8.97 -1.69 0.84
N GLU A 111 8.70 -1.35 2.09
CA GLU A 111 7.74 -2.05 2.95
C GLU A 111 6.34 -2.08 2.29
N LEU A 112 5.83 -0.91 1.90
CA LEU A 112 4.51 -0.80 1.27
C LEU A 112 4.45 -1.51 -0.08
N LEU A 113 5.53 -1.44 -0.88
CA LEU A 113 5.61 -2.13 -2.16
C LEU A 113 5.59 -3.67 -1.98
N GLY A 114 6.17 -4.18 -0.89
CA GLY A 114 6.11 -5.58 -0.49
C GLY A 114 4.70 -6.07 -0.17
N THR A 115 3.81 -5.21 0.33
CA THR A 115 2.41 -5.57 0.65
C THR A 115 1.51 -5.75 -0.58
N ILE A 116 1.91 -5.21 -1.74
CA ILE A 116 1.11 -5.26 -2.96
C ILE A 116 1.38 -6.59 -3.69
N GLY A 117 0.37 -7.44 -3.86
CA GLY A 117 0.54 -8.75 -4.51
C GLY A 117 0.68 -8.70 -6.04
N SER A 118 0.01 -7.76 -6.70
CA SER A 118 -0.04 -7.67 -8.16
C SER A 118 1.14 -6.88 -8.73
N LYS A 119 1.84 -7.45 -9.73
CA LYS A 119 2.95 -6.77 -10.43
C LYS A 119 2.51 -5.46 -11.11
N ALA A 120 1.30 -5.44 -11.67
CA ALA A 120 0.74 -4.25 -12.30
C ALA A 120 0.39 -3.17 -11.26
N ALA A 121 -0.09 -3.56 -10.09
CA ALA A 121 -0.31 -2.66 -8.97
C ALA A 121 1.00 -2.11 -8.41
N ARG A 122 2.04 -2.96 -8.23
CA ARG A 122 3.39 -2.53 -7.80
C ARG A 122 3.98 -1.47 -8.70
N LYS A 123 3.90 -1.64 -10.03
CA LYS A 123 4.39 -0.65 -11.00
C LYS A 123 3.65 0.69 -10.90
N ARG A 124 2.33 0.66 -10.67
CA ARG A 124 1.53 1.88 -10.50
C ARG A 124 1.86 2.57 -9.18
N PHE A 125 2.03 1.81 -8.11
CA PHE A 125 2.47 2.32 -6.82
C PHE A 125 3.88 2.89 -6.88
N SER A 126 4.84 2.24 -7.56
CA SER A 126 6.23 2.72 -7.65
C SER A 126 6.31 4.11 -8.30
N LEU A 127 5.56 4.32 -9.40
CA LEU A 127 5.47 5.63 -10.06
C LEU A 127 4.88 6.71 -9.14
N ALA A 128 3.89 6.34 -8.32
CA ALA A 128 3.33 7.27 -7.34
C ALA A 128 4.32 7.53 -6.19
N ALA A 129 5.02 6.50 -5.73
CA ALA A 129 6.02 6.58 -4.67
C ALA A 129 7.20 7.46 -5.07
N GLU A 130 7.71 7.33 -6.31
CA GLU A 130 8.77 8.20 -6.85
C GLU A 130 8.43 9.69 -6.71
N ARG A 131 7.19 10.07 -7.02
CA ARG A 131 6.73 11.47 -6.87
C ARG A 131 6.72 11.90 -5.41
N VAL A 132 6.22 11.05 -4.51
CA VAL A 132 6.17 11.36 -3.09
C VAL A 132 7.58 11.42 -2.47
N THR A 133 8.50 10.55 -2.89
CA THR A 133 9.91 10.58 -2.49
C THR A 133 10.61 11.84 -2.97
N ALA A 134 10.33 12.30 -4.19
CA ALA A 134 10.84 13.56 -4.71
C ALA A 134 10.31 14.76 -3.91
N GLU A 135 8.99 14.79 -3.61
CA GLU A 135 8.40 15.82 -2.75
C GLU A 135 9.05 15.84 -1.35
N PHE A 136 9.19 14.67 -0.72
CA PHE A 136 9.80 14.52 0.60
C PHE A 136 11.24 15.05 0.61
N SER A 137 12.05 14.61 -0.35
CA SER A 137 13.45 15.05 -0.48
C SER A 137 13.56 16.56 -0.73
N GLY A 138 12.70 17.11 -1.59
CA GLY A 138 12.66 18.55 -1.87
C GLY A 138 12.27 19.37 -0.64
N GLN A 139 11.30 18.90 0.12
CA GLN A 139 10.88 19.52 1.38
C GLN A 139 12.01 19.52 2.43
N MET A 140 12.70 18.39 2.61
CA MET A 140 13.83 18.29 3.53
C MET A 140 15.00 19.20 3.11
N ASN A 141 15.37 19.18 1.83
CA ASN A 141 16.47 20.00 1.32
C ASN A 141 16.18 21.51 1.50
N ASN A 142 14.95 21.93 1.21
CA ASN A 142 14.53 23.32 1.41
C ASN A 142 14.62 23.75 2.88
N HIS A 143 14.26 22.86 3.82
CA HIS A 143 14.40 23.13 5.26
C HIS A 143 15.86 23.20 5.68
N ALA A 144 16.68 22.25 5.24
CA ALA A 144 18.11 22.19 5.59
C ALA A 144 18.88 23.43 5.10
N VAL A 145 18.59 23.89 3.87
CA VAL A 145 19.18 25.13 3.34
C VAL A 145 18.77 26.35 4.16
N LYS A 146 17.48 26.47 4.52
CA LYS A 146 17.00 27.57 5.36
C LYS A 146 17.69 27.59 6.72
N GLU A 147 17.75 26.45 7.40
CA GLU A 147 18.39 26.34 8.71
C GLU A 147 19.90 26.63 8.65
N LYS A 148 20.59 26.20 7.59
CA LYS A 148 21.99 26.58 7.34
C LYS A 148 22.16 28.09 7.18
N ASP A 149 21.31 28.74 6.40
CA ASP A 149 21.37 30.19 6.22
C ASP A 149 21.10 30.94 7.52
N PHE A 150 20.13 30.45 8.32
CA PHE A 150 19.86 31.00 9.66
C PHE A 150 21.06 30.83 10.59
N TYR A 151 21.71 29.66 10.57
CA TYR A 151 22.90 29.39 11.37
C TYR A 151 24.03 30.35 11.03
N ASN A 152 24.40 30.45 9.74
CA ASN A 152 25.48 31.32 9.27
C ASN A 152 25.24 32.79 9.64
N LYS A 153 23.99 33.27 9.52
CA LYS A 153 23.61 34.63 9.91
C LYS A 153 23.80 34.87 11.40
N LYS A 154 23.36 33.94 12.25
CA LYS A 154 23.52 34.03 13.71
C LYS A 154 24.99 34.02 14.11
N GLU A 155 25.79 33.15 13.50
CA GLU A 155 27.23 33.08 13.76
C GLU A 155 27.94 34.37 13.37
N THR A 156 27.63 34.92 12.18
CA THR A 156 28.19 36.20 11.70
C THR A 156 27.79 37.36 12.62
N GLN A 157 26.53 37.43 13.07
CA GLN A 157 26.10 38.48 14.00
C GLN A 157 26.80 38.35 15.36
N SER A 158 26.98 37.12 15.86
CA SER A 158 27.67 36.86 17.11
C SER A 158 29.14 37.24 17.04
N SER A 159 29.83 36.95 15.93
CA SER A 159 31.24 37.33 15.74
C SER A 159 31.40 38.84 15.66
N ILE A 160 30.53 39.55 14.92
CA ILE A 160 30.53 41.02 14.88
C ILE A 160 30.29 41.63 16.26
N ALA A 161 29.34 41.09 17.03
CA ALA A 161 29.04 41.58 18.37
C ALA A 161 30.25 41.44 19.31
N ARG A 162 30.92 40.29 19.29
CA ARG A 162 32.14 40.05 20.08
C ARG A 162 33.29 40.99 19.70
N LEU A 163 33.47 41.25 18.41
CA LEU A 163 34.49 42.19 17.93
C LEU A 163 34.21 43.62 18.43
N ARG A 164 32.94 44.02 18.48
CA ARG A 164 32.54 45.34 19.02
C ARG A 164 32.80 45.46 20.52
N GLU A 165 32.50 44.40 21.28
CA GLU A 165 32.76 44.36 22.73
C GLU A 165 34.25 44.36 23.06
N THR A 166 35.07 43.71 22.23
CA THR A 166 36.54 43.70 22.41
C THR A 166 37.20 45.03 22.01
N ALA A 167 36.56 45.80 21.13
CA ALA A 167 37.06 47.09 20.66
C ALA A 167 36.60 48.29 21.51
N ALA A 168 35.66 48.07 22.44
CA ALA A 168 35.16 49.06 23.40
C ALA A 168 35.95 48.99 24.72
#